data_AF-A0A269PHY4-F1
#
_entry.id   AF-A0A269PHY4-F1
#
_cell.length_a   1.000
_cell.length_b   1.000
_cell.length_c   1.000
_cell.angle_alpha   90.00
_cell.angle_beta   90.00
_cell.angle_gamma   90.00
#
_symmetry.space_group_name_H-M   'P 1'
#
loop_
_entity.id
_entity.type
_entity.pdbx_description
1 polymer ?
#
loop_
_entity_poly.entity_id
_entity_poly.type
_entity_poly.pdbx_seq_one_letter_code
_entity_poly.pdbx_strand_id
1 'polypeptide(L)'
;MVKDAQANNSLAVFTANWGGAALDPLLIQDLGGDQKHWIIDPFELLDLVLMLPEIPVPDITTESGNRILTAHIDGDGFPSRAWIPGKLFSAEVILLDVLKKYLIPQTVSVIEGEISKQGLYPNLSNELESIAKKIFNLSHVELASHTFSHPFFWDNRVNIAEKAYGDSLPIPNYTVNHDREIFGSVDYINNKLAPKNKRVKVLLWSGRADPTESIVRKTEQYGLLNVNGGNTYAVNGNESMAQVYPHLLWHKNAVQVYAPVINENLYTNLWTENFSGYQRVIETFEILGFPKRLKPISIYYHMYSGVYPSSVKALHKVYDWSMNQASTPLYLSDFARRAKSLYETGLAKPLNNDADWLIVSTGIKSLRLSDAFKELSLAHSNIAGWNTGPDGRYLILTDTRSLLKFQNAVENLPYLKQVNGIVEKWQLKGNTIHFQIKSHVAMSMELENGSECRLLKSNVKLIKSLSRTGALSYTYSKPGIYIGELECKYASR
;
A
#
# COMPACT_ATOMS: atom_id res chain seq x y z
N MET A 1 -12.29 -34.86 9.65
CA MET A 1 -13.42 -35.23 10.51
C MET A 1 -13.34 -34.39 11.78
N VAL A 2 -14.39 -33.66 12.12
CA VAL A 2 -14.49 -32.86 13.35
C VAL A 2 -15.52 -33.52 14.26
N LYS A 3 -15.27 -33.56 15.57
CA LYS A 3 -16.21 -34.09 16.56
C LYS A 3 -16.90 -32.93 17.28
N ASP A 4 -18.22 -33.01 17.41
CA ASP A 4 -18.97 -32.07 18.24
C ASP A 4 -18.91 -32.44 19.75
N ALA A 5 -19.54 -31.64 20.60
CA ALA A 5 -19.61 -31.87 22.05
C ALA A 5 -20.36 -33.16 22.44
N GLN A 6 -21.07 -33.77 21.48
CA GLN A 6 -21.80 -35.04 21.63
C GLN A 6 -21.03 -36.21 20.97
N ALA A 7 -19.78 -35.97 20.55
CA ALA A 7 -18.91 -36.90 19.84
C ALA A 7 -19.42 -37.37 18.47
N ASN A 8 -20.37 -36.65 17.86
CA ASN A 8 -20.77 -36.92 16.48
C ASN A 8 -19.68 -36.49 15.52
N ASN A 9 -19.47 -37.31 14.50
CA ASN A 9 -18.45 -37.15 13.49
C ASN A 9 -19.02 -36.36 12.29
N SER A 10 -18.51 -35.16 12.04
CA SER A 10 -18.85 -34.35 10.85
C SER A 10 -17.65 -34.23 9.90
N LEU A 11 -17.92 -34.22 8.60
CA LEU A 11 -16.90 -34.01 7.57
C LEU A 11 -16.75 -32.51 7.32
N ALA A 12 -15.61 -31.91 7.70
CA ALA A 12 -15.36 -30.48 7.43
C ALA A 12 -14.73 -30.24 6.06
N VAL A 13 -13.82 -31.13 5.64
CA VAL A 13 -13.09 -31.08 4.37
C VAL A 13 -12.94 -32.50 3.85
N PHE A 14 -13.06 -32.67 2.54
CA PHE A 14 -12.64 -33.89 1.86
C PHE A 14 -11.87 -33.56 0.59
N THR A 15 -11.00 -34.49 0.19
CA THR A 15 -10.24 -34.45 -1.05
C THR A 15 -10.50 -35.72 -1.85
N ALA A 16 -10.29 -35.64 -3.16
CA ALA A 16 -10.51 -36.63 -4.19
C ALA A 16 -9.57 -36.33 -5.37
N ASN A 17 -9.49 -37.23 -6.35
CA ASN A 17 -8.57 -37.05 -7.49
C ASN A 17 -8.88 -35.83 -8.39
N TRP A 18 -10.04 -35.20 -8.21
CA TRP A 18 -10.45 -34.00 -8.94
C TRP A 18 -10.30 -32.70 -8.11
N GLY A 19 -9.76 -32.79 -6.89
CA GLY A 19 -9.73 -31.69 -5.92
C GLY A 19 -10.48 -32.05 -4.65
N GLY A 20 -11.26 -31.14 -4.07
CA GLY A 20 -12.00 -31.41 -2.85
C GLY A 20 -13.17 -30.47 -2.63
N ALA A 21 -13.75 -30.53 -1.44
CA ALA A 21 -14.64 -29.49 -0.96
C ALA A 21 -14.55 -29.33 0.54
N ALA A 22 -15.00 -28.17 0.99
CA ALA A 22 -15.08 -27.79 2.38
C ALA A 22 -16.51 -27.35 2.68
N LEU A 23 -17.10 -27.83 3.77
CA LEU A 23 -18.52 -27.66 4.04
C LEU A 23 -18.78 -26.53 5.03
N ASP A 24 -19.60 -25.57 4.60
CA ASP A 24 -20.22 -24.58 5.48
C ASP A 24 -21.19 -25.27 6.48
N PRO A 25 -21.26 -24.88 7.77
CA PRO A 25 -20.63 -23.72 8.41
C PRO A 25 -19.28 -24.01 9.09
N LEU A 26 -18.59 -25.10 8.73
CA LEU A 26 -17.35 -25.53 9.42
C LEU A 26 -16.08 -24.82 8.92
N LEU A 27 -16.22 -23.73 8.15
CA LEU A 27 -15.12 -22.98 7.57
C LEU A 27 -14.81 -21.70 8.33
N ILE A 28 -15.84 -20.89 8.55
CA ILE A 28 -15.73 -19.58 9.19
C ILE A 28 -16.73 -19.55 10.34
N GLN A 29 -16.24 -19.28 11.54
CA GLN A 29 -17.06 -19.07 12.71
C GLN A 29 -17.29 -17.57 12.91
N ASP A 30 -18.55 -17.17 13.09
CA ASP A 30 -18.91 -15.85 13.60
C ASP A 30 -18.77 -15.85 15.13
N LEU A 31 -17.79 -15.09 15.62
CA LEU A 31 -17.65 -14.74 17.03
C LEU A 31 -18.28 -13.35 17.19
N GLY A 32 -19.22 -13.17 18.12
CA GLY A 32 -20.00 -11.92 18.24
C GLY A 32 -19.15 -10.63 18.20
N GLY A 33 -19.75 -9.52 17.77
CA GLY A 33 -19.03 -8.25 17.60
C GLY A 33 -18.27 -8.13 16.27
N ASP A 34 -18.89 -8.61 15.18
CA ASP A 34 -18.36 -8.63 13.81
C ASP A 34 -17.02 -9.38 13.64
N GLN A 35 -16.68 -10.27 14.57
CA GLN A 35 -15.48 -11.08 14.49
C GLN A 35 -15.73 -12.36 13.69
N LYS A 36 -14.90 -12.60 12.69
CA LYS A 36 -14.92 -13.84 11.91
C LYS A 36 -13.62 -14.56 12.07
N HIS A 37 -13.69 -15.88 12.24
CA HIS A 37 -12.52 -16.73 12.38
C HIS A 37 -12.56 -17.90 11.42
N TRP A 38 -11.51 -18.05 10.62
CA TRP A 38 -11.22 -19.32 9.95
C TRP A 38 -10.97 -20.41 10.99
N ILE A 39 -11.72 -21.50 10.89
CA ILE A 39 -11.55 -22.71 11.71
C ILE A 39 -10.38 -23.56 11.18
N ILE A 40 -10.12 -23.46 9.87
CA ILE A 40 -9.07 -24.18 9.15
C ILE A 40 -8.19 -23.15 8.44
N ASP A 41 -6.88 -23.36 8.39
CA ASP A 41 -5.97 -22.48 7.66
C ASP A 41 -6.44 -22.34 6.19
N PRO A 42 -6.77 -21.13 5.71
CA PRO A 42 -7.32 -20.95 4.38
C PRO A 42 -6.31 -21.23 3.27
N PHE A 43 -5.00 -21.10 3.52
CA PHE A 43 -3.98 -21.39 2.52
C PHE A 43 -3.83 -22.89 2.35
N GLU A 44 -3.71 -23.65 3.45
CA GLU A 44 -3.68 -25.12 3.40
C GLU A 44 -4.95 -25.68 2.76
N LEU A 45 -6.10 -25.09 3.09
CA LEU A 45 -7.37 -25.50 2.51
C LEU A 45 -7.38 -25.35 0.99
N LEU A 46 -6.95 -24.20 0.47
CA LEU A 46 -6.92 -23.94 -0.97
C LEU A 46 -5.94 -24.89 -1.67
N ASP A 47 -4.76 -25.11 -1.10
CA ASP A 47 -3.76 -26.02 -1.66
C ASP A 47 -4.29 -27.46 -1.73
N LEU A 48 -4.94 -27.93 -0.67
CA LEU A 48 -5.51 -29.28 -0.59
C LEU A 48 -6.71 -29.50 -1.51
N VAL A 49 -7.62 -28.52 -1.57
CA VAL A 49 -8.91 -28.66 -2.24
C VAL A 49 -8.83 -28.32 -3.72
N LEU A 50 -8.05 -27.32 -4.10
CA LEU A 50 -7.99 -26.86 -5.48
C LEU A 50 -6.87 -27.50 -6.29
N MET A 51 -5.88 -28.14 -5.64
CA MET A 51 -4.72 -28.77 -6.28
C MET A 51 -4.07 -27.86 -7.33
N LEU A 52 -3.92 -26.57 -6.99
CA LEU A 52 -3.46 -25.56 -7.92
C LEU A 52 -1.99 -25.77 -8.27
N PRO A 53 -1.60 -25.56 -9.55
CA PRO A 53 -0.19 -25.58 -9.90
C PRO A 53 0.53 -24.39 -9.27
N GLU A 54 1.81 -24.59 -8.96
CA GLU A 54 2.68 -23.51 -8.50
C GLU A 54 2.93 -22.51 -9.65
N ILE A 55 2.68 -21.22 -9.39
CA ILE A 55 2.83 -20.13 -10.37
C ILE A 55 3.60 -18.95 -9.78
N PRO A 56 4.33 -18.15 -10.59
CA PRO A 56 4.78 -16.83 -10.17
C PRO A 56 3.58 -15.97 -9.79
N VAL A 57 3.64 -15.33 -8.62
CA VAL A 57 2.53 -14.54 -8.10
C VAL A 57 2.82 -13.05 -8.27
N PRO A 58 2.05 -12.30 -9.08
CA PRO A 58 2.07 -10.84 -9.09
C PRO A 58 1.91 -10.27 -7.68
N ASP A 59 2.87 -9.48 -7.24
CA ASP A 59 2.94 -8.98 -5.88
C ASP A 59 2.82 -7.44 -5.85
N ILE A 60 1.89 -6.95 -5.05
CA ILE A 60 1.67 -5.51 -4.81
C ILE A 60 2.13 -5.07 -3.43
N THR A 61 2.73 -5.97 -2.65
CA THR A 61 3.22 -5.67 -1.30
C THR A 61 4.68 -5.27 -1.27
N THR A 62 5.41 -5.47 -2.38
CA THR A 62 6.86 -5.25 -2.49
C THR A 62 7.18 -4.40 -3.71
N GLU A 63 8.18 -3.54 -3.56
CA GLU A 63 8.78 -2.74 -4.62
C GLU A 63 10.30 -2.84 -4.48
N SER A 64 10.97 -3.20 -5.57
CA SER A 64 12.43 -3.23 -5.64
C SER A 64 13.10 -4.04 -4.51
N GLY A 65 12.52 -5.20 -4.18
CA GLY A 65 13.03 -6.13 -3.17
C GLY A 65 12.64 -5.80 -1.72
N ASN A 66 11.94 -4.70 -1.48
CA ASN A 66 11.53 -4.25 -0.14
C ASN A 66 10.01 -4.16 0.00
N ARG A 67 9.49 -4.42 1.21
CA ARG A 67 8.07 -4.23 1.50
C ARG A 67 7.69 -2.75 1.27
N ILE A 68 6.58 -2.50 0.62
CA ILE A 68 6.10 -1.14 0.36
C ILE A 68 5.68 -0.49 1.68
N LEU A 69 6.02 0.79 1.84
CA LEU A 69 5.53 1.67 2.89
C LEU A 69 4.70 2.80 2.27
N THR A 70 3.46 2.95 2.70
CA THR A 70 2.60 4.09 2.34
C THR A 70 2.13 4.80 3.60
N ALA A 71 1.91 6.12 3.50
CA ALA A 71 1.25 6.92 4.53
C ALA A 71 0.15 7.78 3.89
N HIS A 72 -1.05 7.76 4.45
CA HIS A 72 -2.12 8.66 4.03
C HIS A 72 -3.00 9.15 5.18
N ILE A 73 -3.58 10.34 4.97
CA ILE A 73 -4.35 11.07 5.96
C ILE A 73 -5.68 11.52 5.36
N ASP A 74 -6.76 11.04 5.95
CA ASP A 74 -8.12 11.48 5.63
C ASP A 74 -8.41 12.82 6.31
N GLY A 75 -9.23 13.64 5.65
CA GLY A 75 -9.43 15.04 5.99
C GLY A 75 -10.14 15.29 7.32
N ASP A 76 -10.71 14.25 7.94
CA ASP A 76 -11.69 14.33 9.02
C ASP A 76 -11.19 15.03 10.27
N GLY A 77 -12.02 15.95 10.76
CA GLY A 77 -11.76 16.68 11.98
C GLY A 77 -10.58 17.62 11.85
N PHE A 78 -10.31 18.13 10.64
CA PHE A 78 -9.34 19.19 10.36
C PHE A 78 -9.48 20.41 11.30
N PRO A 79 -10.69 20.91 11.62
CA PRO A 79 -10.88 22.07 12.50
C PRO A 79 -10.98 21.70 13.98
N SER A 80 -10.77 20.43 14.36
CA SER A 80 -10.78 20.01 15.76
C SER A 80 -9.69 20.72 16.56
N ARG A 81 -9.93 20.97 17.85
CA ARG A 81 -8.98 21.66 18.73
C ARG A 81 -8.19 20.67 19.57
N ALA A 82 -6.87 20.79 19.53
CA ALA A 82 -5.98 19.92 20.28
C ALA A 82 -6.02 20.19 21.79
N TRP A 83 -5.90 19.12 22.57
CA TRP A 83 -5.82 19.10 24.04
C TRP A 83 -4.40 19.43 24.53
N ILE A 84 -3.89 20.57 24.07
CA ILE A 84 -2.58 21.12 24.42
C ILE A 84 -2.70 22.63 24.68
N PRO A 85 -1.73 23.26 25.37
CA PRO A 85 -1.65 24.71 25.48
C PRO A 85 -1.71 25.39 24.11
N GLY A 86 -2.42 26.51 24.02
CA GLY A 86 -2.63 27.25 22.76
C GLY A 86 -3.79 26.72 21.90
N LYS A 87 -4.31 25.51 22.16
CA LYS A 87 -5.46 24.93 21.45
C LYS A 87 -5.33 25.03 19.92
N LEU A 88 -4.16 24.63 19.41
CA LEU A 88 -3.94 24.55 17.96
C LEU A 88 -5.01 23.67 17.30
N PHE A 89 -5.26 23.90 16.02
CA PHE A 89 -6.07 22.96 15.25
C PHE A 89 -5.34 21.62 15.13
N SER A 90 -6.09 20.52 15.11
CA SER A 90 -5.59 19.16 14.95
C SER A 90 -4.71 19.05 13.69
N ALA A 91 -5.13 19.64 12.58
CA ALA A 91 -4.36 19.69 11.34
C ALA A 91 -3.04 20.48 11.48
N GLU A 92 -2.99 21.51 12.33
CA GLU A 92 -1.76 22.23 12.62
C GLU A 92 -0.81 21.38 13.48
N VAL A 93 -1.33 20.62 14.44
CA VAL A 93 -0.55 19.63 15.20
C VAL A 93 0.01 18.56 14.25
N ILE A 94 -0.81 17.98 13.37
CA ILE A 94 -0.34 16.99 12.38
C ILE A 94 0.74 17.60 11.46
N LEU A 95 0.57 18.84 11.01
CA LEU A 95 1.59 19.55 10.24
C LEU A 95 2.93 19.64 10.99
N LEU A 96 2.89 20.03 12.26
CA LEU A 96 4.10 20.31 13.05
C LEU A 96 4.77 19.05 13.57
N ASP A 97 4.01 18.14 14.19
CA ASP A 97 4.54 16.97 14.89
C ASP A 97 4.75 15.79 13.95
N VAL A 98 3.97 15.65 12.88
CA VAL A 98 4.05 14.49 11.98
C VAL A 98 4.67 14.85 10.64
N LEU A 99 4.03 15.73 9.86
CA LEU A 99 4.41 15.97 8.47
C LEU A 99 5.76 16.68 8.32
N LYS A 100 6.15 17.54 9.26
CA LYS A 100 7.49 18.16 9.28
C LYS A 100 8.58 17.25 9.84
N LYS A 101 8.21 16.20 10.58
CA LYS A 101 9.15 15.26 11.22
C LYS A 101 9.46 14.06 10.32
N TYR A 102 8.42 13.46 9.72
CA TYR A 102 8.54 12.24 8.93
C TYR A 102 8.53 12.57 7.43
N LEU A 103 9.72 12.67 6.85
CA LEU A 103 9.93 13.12 5.46
C LEU A 103 9.86 11.96 4.44
N ILE A 104 8.82 11.13 4.55
CA ILE A 104 8.46 10.09 3.56
C ILE A 104 7.30 10.57 2.68
N PRO A 105 7.04 9.94 1.52
CA PRO A 105 5.78 10.16 0.79
C PRO A 105 4.55 10.02 1.68
N GLN A 106 3.75 11.09 1.75
CA GLN A 106 2.47 11.06 2.47
C GLN A 106 1.38 11.65 1.59
N THR A 107 0.23 10.98 1.52
CA THR A 107 -0.92 11.44 0.74
C THR A 107 -1.93 12.08 1.68
N VAL A 108 -2.18 13.38 1.52
CA VAL A 108 -2.96 14.14 2.49
C VAL A 108 -4.16 14.75 1.80
N SER A 109 -5.32 14.56 2.40
CA SER A 109 -6.58 15.07 1.91
C SER A 109 -7.20 16.11 2.84
N VAL A 110 -8.26 16.76 2.35
CA VAL A 110 -9.11 17.68 3.11
C VAL A 110 -10.57 17.43 2.73
N ILE A 111 -11.47 17.61 3.70
CA ILE A 111 -12.90 17.77 3.44
C ILE A 111 -13.13 19.25 3.18
N GLU A 112 -13.50 19.64 1.95
CA GLU A 112 -13.69 21.06 1.62
C GLU A 112 -14.74 21.73 2.51
N GLY A 113 -15.81 21.01 2.87
CA GLY A 113 -16.88 21.49 3.74
C GLY A 113 -16.45 21.75 5.19
N GLU A 114 -15.30 21.26 5.64
CA GLU A 114 -14.77 21.61 6.95
C GLU A 114 -13.90 22.88 6.93
N ILE A 115 -13.29 23.21 5.79
CA ILE A 115 -12.24 24.25 5.72
C ILE A 115 -12.63 25.47 4.88
N SER A 116 -13.61 25.34 3.99
CA SER A 116 -13.98 26.41 3.05
C SER A 116 -15.04 27.35 3.61
N LYS A 117 -15.16 28.54 3.01
CA LYS A 117 -16.23 29.50 3.32
C LYS A 117 -17.64 29.00 2.99
N GLN A 118 -17.75 27.97 2.16
CA GLN A 118 -19.03 27.35 1.79
C GLN A 118 -19.41 26.20 2.75
N GLY A 119 -18.54 25.91 3.71
CA GLY A 119 -18.67 24.80 4.64
C GLY A 119 -19.27 25.15 6.00
N LEU A 120 -18.99 24.31 6.99
CA LEU A 120 -19.49 24.40 8.36
C LEU A 120 -18.91 25.59 9.15
N TYR A 121 -17.69 26.02 8.83
CA TYR A 121 -16.93 26.97 9.63
C TYR A 121 -16.42 28.17 8.81
N PRO A 122 -17.31 28.98 8.19
CA PRO A 122 -16.91 30.05 7.28
C PRO A 122 -16.01 31.11 7.93
N ASN A 123 -16.20 31.36 9.24
CA ASN A 123 -15.39 32.32 10.00
C ASN A 123 -13.96 31.82 10.27
N LEU A 124 -13.73 30.51 10.25
CA LEU A 124 -12.41 29.90 10.46
C LEU A 124 -11.69 29.61 9.14
N SER A 125 -12.40 29.71 8.01
CA SER A 125 -11.91 29.24 6.71
C SER A 125 -10.56 29.82 6.29
N ASN A 126 -10.32 31.12 6.50
CA ASN A 126 -9.04 31.74 6.14
C ASN A 126 -7.85 31.07 6.88
N GLU A 127 -8.03 30.71 8.15
CA GLU A 127 -7.01 30.07 8.98
C GLU A 127 -6.81 28.60 8.58
N LEU A 128 -7.92 27.86 8.39
CA LEU A 128 -7.90 26.45 8.00
C LEU A 128 -7.30 26.25 6.60
N GLU A 129 -7.70 27.08 5.63
CA GLU A 129 -7.09 27.07 4.28
C GLU A 129 -5.59 27.41 4.33
N SER A 130 -5.17 28.30 5.23
CA SER A 130 -3.75 28.63 5.42
C SER A 130 -2.95 27.42 5.91
N ILE A 131 -3.50 26.65 6.85
CA ILE A 131 -2.90 25.39 7.31
C ILE A 131 -2.84 24.37 6.17
N ALA A 132 -3.93 24.17 5.42
CA ALA A 132 -3.98 23.26 4.28
C ALA A 132 -2.92 23.62 3.21
N LYS A 133 -2.78 24.91 2.87
CA LYS A 133 -1.73 25.40 1.97
C LYS A 133 -0.33 25.08 2.48
N LYS A 134 -0.06 25.26 3.77
CA LYS A 134 1.24 24.93 4.38
C LYS A 134 1.53 23.42 4.25
N ILE A 135 0.54 22.57 4.49
CA ILE A 135 0.65 21.11 4.33
C ILE A 135 0.94 20.76 2.86
N PHE A 136 0.13 21.24 1.92
CA PHE A 136 0.28 20.92 0.50
C PHE A 136 1.58 21.45 -0.12
N ASN A 137 2.19 22.48 0.47
CA ASN A 137 3.48 23.00 0.03
C ASN A 137 4.67 22.11 0.41
N LEU A 138 4.54 21.17 1.36
CA LEU A 138 5.62 20.24 1.74
C LEU A 138 5.98 19.31 0.58
N SER A 139 7.25 19.20 0.20
CA SER A 139 7.66 18.48 -1.03
C SER A 139 7.30 17.00 -1.05
N HIS A 140 7.24 16.35 0.11
CA HIS A 140 6.90 14.93 0.29
C HIS A 140 5.40 14.67 0.49
N VAL A 141 4.55 15.70 0.38
CA VAL A 141 3.10 15.57 0.46
C VAL A 141 2.48 15.52 -0.94
N GLU A 142 1.75 14.44 -1.22
CA GLU A 142 0.83 14.28 -2.35
C GLU A 142 -0.57 14.78 -1.96
N LEU A 143 -1.22 15.47 -2.89
CA LEU A 143 -2.54 16.05 -2.67
C LEU A 143 -3.62 15.02 -2.99
N ALA A 144 -4.55 14.87 -2.06
CA ALA A 144 -5.78 14.11 -2.23
C ALA A 144 -7.01 14.95 -1.92
N SER A 145 -8.17 14.50 -2.39
CA SER A 145 -9.48 15.04 -2.00
C SER A 145 -10.19 14.03 -1.10
N HIS A 146 -10.83 14.52 -0.03
CA HIS A 146 -11.77 13.76 0.78
C HIS A 146 -13.18 14.33 0.65
N THR A 147 -13.49 14.73 -0.59
CA THR A 147 -14.79 15.25 -1.03
C THR A 147 -15.17 16.63 -0.50
N PHE A 148 -16.41 17.05 -0.77
CA PHE A 148 -16.95 18.32 -0.32
C PHE A 148 -17.65 18.17 1.03
N SER A 149 -18.71 17.36 1.10
CA SER A 149 -19.53 17.25 2.31
C SER A 149 -19.21 16.01 3.15
N HIS A 150 -18.25 15.18 2.73
CA HIS A 150 -17.99 13.87 3.32
C HIS A 150 -19.27 13.00 3.31
N PRO A 151 -19.70 12.50 2.14
CA PRO A 151 -20.78 11.52 2.06
C PRO A 151 -20.49 10.32 2.95
N PHE A 152 -21.46 9.95 3.79
CA PHE A 152 -21.37 8.76 4.63
C PHE A 152 -21.70 7.48 3.85
N PHE A 153 -22.47 7.62 2.77
CA PHE A 153 -22.94 6.53 1.91
C PHE A 153 -22.78 6.92 0.44
N TRP A 154 -22.27 6.01 -0.38
CA TRP A 154 -22.12 6.23 -1.82
C TRP A 154 -23.08 5.38 -2.67
N ASP A 155 -23.71 4.38 -2.06
CA ASP A 155 -24.76 3.59 -2.68
C ASP A 155 -26.13 3.87 -2.05
N ASN A 156 -26.90 4.73 -2.71
CA ASN A 156 -28.25 5.11 -2.28
C ASN A 156 -29.27 3.95 -2.31
N ARG A 157 -28.89 2.78 -2.86
CA ARG A 157 -29.73 1.57 -2.85
C ARG A 157 -29.71 0.84 -1.52
N VAL A 158 -28.70 1.08 -0.68
CA VAL A 158 -28.61 0.48 0.64
C VAL A 158 -29.63 1.16 1.54
N ASN A 159 -30.75 0.48 1.80
CA ASN A 159 -31.72 0.95 2.78
C ASN A 159 -31.17 0.71 4.18
N ILE A 160 -30.68 1.77 4.81
CA ILE A 160 -30.23 1.75 6.19
C ILE A 160 -31.39 2.30 7.01
N ALA A 161 -31.98 1.43 7.85
CA ALA A 161 -33.16 1.74 8.64
C ALA A 161 -32.98 3.00 9.50
N GLU A 162 -31.73 3.32 9.90
CA GLU A 162 -31.37 4.55 10.59
C GLU A 162 -30.09 5.17 10.01
N LYS A 163 -30.23 6.31 9.33
CA LYS A 163 -29.09 7.19 9.02
C LYS A 163 -28.90 8.16 10.18
N ALA A 164 -28.28 7.69 11.26
CA ALA A 164 -28.13 8.45 12.52
C ALA A 164 -27.53 9.85 12.33
N TYR A 165 -26.71 10.05 11.29
CA TYR A 165 -26.00 11.30 10.99
C TYR A 165 -26.42 11.95 9.66
N GLY A 166 -27.49 11.49 9.02
CA GLY A 166 -27.88 11.92 7.68
C GLY A 166 -26.99 11.31 6.58
N ASP A 167 -26.97 11.94 5.40
CA ASP A 167 -26.24 11.46 4.21
C ASP A 167 -24.78 11.95 4.14
N SER A 168 -24.47 13.05 4.82
CA SER A 168 -23.15 13.68 4.85
C SER A 168 -23.06 14.67 6.02
N LEU A 169 -21.93 15.37 6.16
CA LEU A 169 -21.87 16.54 7.06
C LEU A 169 -23.01 17.53 6.75
N PRO A 170 -23.56 18.21 7.77
CA PRO A 170 -24.74 19.07 7.63
C PRO A 170 -24.38 20.43 7.01
N ILE A 171 -23.86 20.41 5.78
CA ILE A 171 -23.51 21.62 5.04
C ILE A 171 -24.78 22.42 4.71
N PRO A 172 -24.86 23.72 5.07
CA PRO A 172 -26.06 24.51 4.84
C PRO A 172 -26.49 24.55 3.37
N ASN A 173 -27.78 24.33 3.10
CA ASN A 173 -28.39 24.38 1.77
C ASN A 173 -27.74 23.44 0.73
N TYR A 174 -27.20 22.31 1.17
CA TYR A 174 -26.57 21.33 0.29
C TYR A 174 -27.22 19.96 0.40
N THR A 175 -27.22 19.23 -0.72
CA THR A 175 -27.61 17.84 -0.81
C THR A 175 -26.56 17.13 -1.65
N VAL A 176 -26.18 15.91 -1.25
CA VAL A 176 -25.08 15.16 -1.86
C VAL A 176 -25.25 15.09 -3.38
N ASN A 177 -24.25 15.63 -4.08
CA ASN A 177 -24.12 15.57 -5.52
C ASN A 177 -22.73 15.03 -5.88
N HIS A 178 -22.68 13.83 -6.45
CA HIS A 178 -21.40 13.15 -6.69
C HIS A 178 -20.42 13.94 -7.59
N ASP A 179 -20.90 14.78 -8.51
CA ASP A 179 -20.00 15.61 -9.33
C ASP A 179 -19.41 16.76 -8.51
N ARG A 180 -20.19 17.34 -7.58
CA ARG A 180 -19.69 18.33 -6.63
C ARG A 180 -18.70 17.73 -5.62
N GLU A 181 -19.01 16.52 -5.14
CA GLU A 181 -18.14 15.78 -4.21
C GLU A 181 -16.79 15.45 -4.83
N ILE A 182 -16.78 14.99 -6.08
CA ILE A 182 -15.56 14.53 -6.75
C ILE A 182 -14.88 15.70 -7.46
N PHE A 183 -15.47 16.21 -8.54
CA PHE A 183 -14.81 17.18 -9.41
C PHE A 183 -14.73 18.56 -8.75
N GLY A 184 -15.83 19.01 -8.13
CA GLY A 184 -15.88 20.31 -7.48
C GLY A 184 -14.85 20.45 -6.35
N SER A 185 -14.74 19.44 -5.48
CA SER A 185 -13.77 19.47 -4.36
C SER A 185 -12.32 19.39 -4.86
N VAL A 186 -12.07 18.57 -5.88
CA VAL A 186 -10.76 18.49 -6.53
C VAL A 186 -10.37 19.83 -7.16
N ASP A 187 -11.29 20.50 -7.85
CA ASP A 187 -11.06 21.80 -8.46
C ASP A 187 -10.84 22.89 -7.42
N TYR A 188 -11.60 22.87 -6.32
CA TYR A 188 -11.36 23.74 -5.18
C TYR A 188 -9.93 23.59 -4.66
N ILE A 189 -9.48 22.35 -4.39
CA ILE A 189 -8.12 22.10 -3.90
C ILE A 189 -7.09 22.60 -4.92
N ASN A 190 -7.22 22.22 -6.18
CA ASN A 190 -6.27 22.58 -7.24
C ASN A 190 -6.15 24.09 -7.45
N ASN A 191 -7.27 24.83 -7.35
CA ASN A 191 -7.31 26.26 -7.66
C ASN A 191 -7.07 27.16 -6.44
N LYS A 192 -7.39 26.69 -5.23
CA LYS A 192 -7.32 27.51 -4.01
C LYS A 192 -6.20 27.11 -3.07
N LEU A 193 -5.88 25.82 -2.97
CA LEU A 193 -4.99 25.30 -1.92
C LEU A 193 -3.65 24.80 -2.45
N ALA A 194 -3.63 24.23 -3.65
CA ALA A 194 -2.46 23.60 -4.22
C ALA A 194 -1.38 24.65 -4.61
N PRO A 195 -0.08 24.35 -4.39
CA PRO A 195 0.98 25.12 -5.02
C PRO A 195 1.00 24.87 -6.53
N LYS A 196 1.52 25.82 -7.31
CA LYS A 196 1.45 25.82 -8.79
C LYS A 196 1.94 24.53 -9.48
N ASN A 197 2.86 23.81 -8.87
CA ASN A 197 3.48 22.60 -9.41
C ASN A 197 2.85 21.29 -8.91
N LYS A 198 1.77 21.36 -8.13
CA LYS A 198 1.06 20.18 -7.62
C LYS A 198 -0.41 20.26 -7.96
N ARG A 199 -1.02 19.08 -8.08
CA ARG A 199 -2.45 18.89 -8.27
C ARG A 199 -2.87 17.63 -7.55
N VAL A 200 -4.16 17.52 -7.23
CA VAL A 200 -4.75 16.32 -6.65
C VAL A 200 -4.50 15.11 -7.56
N LYS A 201 -4.15 13.97 -6.94
CA LYS A 201 -3.87 12.70 -7.64
C LYS A 201 -4.81 11.58 -7.22
N VAL A 202 -5.34 11.65 -6.00
CA VAL A 202 -6.11 10.58 -5.38
C VAL A 202 -7.40 11.14 -4.79
N LEU A 203 -8.52 10.47 -5.02
CA LEU A 203 -9.72 10.61 -4.21
C LEU A 203 -9.67 9.57 -3.08
N LEU A 204 -9.75 10.02 -1.84
CA LEU A 204 -9.89 9.15 -0.68
C LEU A 204 -11.39 9.05 -0.37
N TRP A 205 -11.96 7.84 -0.45
CA TRP A 205 -13.39 7.65 -0.25
C TRP A 205 -13.78 7.91 1.20
N SER A 206 -14.79 8.75 1.39
CA SER A 206 -15.37 9.11 2.70
C SER A 206 -16.37 8.08 3.20
N GLY A 207 -16.65 8.13 4.50
CA GLY A 207 -17.74 7.36 5.11
C GLY A 207 -17.52 5.85 5.02
N ARG A 208 -18.55 5.13 4.53
CA ARG A 208 -18.44 3.68 4.30
C ARG A 208 -17.46 3.29 3.21
N ALA A 209 -17.02 4.24 2.37
CA ALA A 209 -16.14 3.99 1.25
C ALA A 209 -16.63 2.85 0.33
N ASP A 210 -17.93 2.88 0.01
CA ASP A 210 -18.66 1.87 -0.77
C ASP A 210 -19.22 2.42 -2.11
N PRO A 211 -18.40 3.11 -2.93
CA PRO A 211 -18.86 3.68 -4.20
C PRO A 211 -19.35 2.60 -5.17
N THR A 212 -20.44 2.93 -5.88
CA THR A 212 -20.87 2.09 -7.01
C THR A 212 -19.86 2.15 -8.16
N GLU A 213 -19.83 1.13 -9.05
CA GLU A 213 -18.99 1.12 -10.26
C GLU A 213 -19.08 2.43 -11.05
N SER A 214 -20.29 2.98 -11.18
CA SER A 214 -20.53 4.23 -11.92
C SER A 214 -19.82 5.44 -11.30
N ILE A 215 -19.70 5.47 -9.97
CA ILE A 215 -19.06 6.53 -9.21
C ILE A 215 -17.54 6.35 -9.24
N VAL A 216 -17.04 5.12 -9.08
CA VAL A 216 -15.60 4.83 -9.23
C VAL A 216 -15.13 5.27 -10.62
N ARG A 217 -15.89 4.94 -11.67
CA ARG A 217 -15.55 5.33 -13.06
C ARG A 217 -15.44 6.85 -13.24
N LYS A 218 -16.24 7.66 -12.52
CA LYS A 218 -16.13 9.13 -12.58
C LYS A 218 -14.73 9.60 -12.17
N THR A 219 -14.16 9.00 -11.13
CA THR A 219 -12.79 9.33 -10.68
C THR A 219 -11.76 9.02 -11.75
N GLU A 220 -11.86 7.85 -12.38
CA GLU A 220 -10.92 7.40 -13.41
C GLU A 220 -11.01 8.26 -14.68
N GLN A 221 -12.22 8.65 -15.09
CA GLN A 221 -12.45 9.56 -16.22
C GLN A 221 -11.83 10.95 -15.99
N TYR A 222 -11.73 11.38 -14.73
CA TYR A 222 -11.06 12.63 -14.35
C TYR A 222 -9.54 12.47 -14.18
N GLY A 223 -8.99 11.28 -14.46
CA GLY A 223 -7.57 10.99 -14.31
C GLY A 223 -7.13 10.82 -12.86
N LEU A 224 -8.06 10.60 -11.93
CA LEU A 224 -7.77 10.34 -10.53
C LEU A 224 -7.61 8.85 -10.27
N LEU A 225 -6.73 8.54 -9.33
CA LEU A 225 -6.77 7.27 -8.62
C LEU A 225 -7.75 7.38 -7.46
N ASN A 226 -8.23 6.26 -6.96
CA ASN A 226 -9.16 6.24 -5.84
C ASN A 226 -8.74 5.15 -4.85
N VAL A 227 -8.77 5.48 -3.56
CA VAL A 227 -8.35 4.60 -2.45
C VAL A 227 -9.32 4.77 -1.27
N ASN A 228 -9.29 3.80 -0.35
CA ASN A 228 -10.16 3.60 0.83
C ASN A 228 -11.28 2.59 0.58
N GLY A 229 -11.88 2.15 1.68
CA GLY A 229 -12.62 0.90 1.76
C GLY A 229 -11.69 -0.25 2.13
N GLY A 230 -12.29 -1.41 2.43
CA GLY A 230 -11.59 -2.54 3.01
C GLY A 230 -11.24 -2.31 4.48
N ASN A 231 -11.62 -3.25 5.34
CA ASN A 231 -11.43 -3.13 6.79
C ASN A 231 -10.41 -4.16 7.29
N THR A 232 -9.26 -4.26 6.61
CA THR A 232 -8.19 -5.16 7.05
C THR A 232 -7.72 -4.76 8.44
N TYR A 233 -7.97 -5.62 9.42
CA TYR A 233 -7.64 -5.42 10.83
C TYR A 233 -7.30 -6.78 11.45
N ALA A 234 -6.04 -6.98 11.83
CA ALA A 234 -5.61 -8.21 12.50
C ALA A 234 -4.70 -7.82 13.66
N VAL A 235 -5.00 -8.31 14.86
CA VAL A 235 -4.23 -7.98 16.07
C VAL A 235 -4.04 -9.24 16.89
N ASN A 236 -3.09 -9.23 17.83
CA ASN A 236 -2.87 -10.40 18.68
C ASN A 236 -4.15 -10.68 19.51
N GLY A 237 -4.59 -11.94 19.51
CA GLY A 237 -5.86 -12.39 20.08
C GLY A 237 -7.05 -12.32 19.12
N ASN A 238 -6.87 -11.76 17.91
CA ASN A 238 -7.83 -11.72 16.82
C ASN A 238 -7.08 -11.63 15.47
N GLU A 239 -6.17 -12.57 15.25
CA GLU A 239 -5.29 -12.63 14.07
C GLU A 239 -5.90 -13.38 12.87
N SER A 240 -7.21 -13.61 12.83
CA SER A 240 -7.80 -14.43 11.78
C SER A 240 -7.69 -13.79 10.40
N MET A 241 -7.33 -14.61 9.39
CA MET A 241 -7.33 -14.21 7.99
C MET A 241 -8.71 -13.82 7.46
N ALA A 242 -9.79 -14.14 8.18
CA ALA A 242 -11.14 -13.73 7.82
C ALA A 242 -11.35 -12.21 7.99
N GLN A 243 -10.46 -11.56 8.74
CA GLN A 243 -10.41 -10.11 8.89
C GLN A 243 -9.57 -9.41 7.81
N VAL A 244 -8.96 -10.17 6.89
CA VAL A 244 -8.10 -9.61 5.84
C VAL A 244 -8.90 -9.41 4.56
N TYR A 245 -9.22 -8.14 4.27
CA TYR A 245 -9.90 -7.76 3.04
C TYR A 245 -8.99 -7.93 1.80
N PRO A 246 -9.56 -8.09 0.59
CA PRO A 246 -8.78 -8.09 -0.65
C PRO A 246 -8.08 -6.74 -0.85
N HIS A 247 -7.19 -6.66 -1.84
CA HIS A 247 -6.47 -5.41 -2.13
C HIS A 247 -7.31 -4.37 -2.87
N LEU A 248 -8.33 -4.82 -3.58
CA LEU A 248 -9.17 -3.98 -4.43
C LEU A 248 -10.51 -4.69 -4.67
N LEU A 249 -11.48 -3.92 -5.14
CA LEU A 249 -12.72 -4.40 -5.72
C LEU A 249 -12.69 -4.13 -7.23
N TRP A 250 -12.77 -5.21 -8.01
CA TRP A 250 -12.78 -5.15 -9.46
C TRP A 250 -14.22 -5.07 -9.96
N HIS A 251 -14.54 -4.03 -10.74
CA HIS A 251 -15.78 -3.95 -11.50
C HIS A 251 -15.51 -4.19 -12.98
N LYS A 252 -16.57 -4.31 -13.78
CA LYS A 252 -16.44 -4.53 -15.22
C LYS A 252 -15.62 -3.42 -15.91
N ASN A 253 -15.81 -2.16 -15.51
CA ASN A 253 -15.20 -1.00 -16.16
C ASN A 253 -14.56 0.01 -15.18
N ALA A 254 -14.26 -0.42 -13.95
CA ALA A 254 -13.65 0.44 -12.93
C ALA A 254 -12.98 -0.40 -11.86
N VAL A 255 -12.00 0.18 -11.16
CA VAL A 255 -11.33 -0.49 -10.04
C VAL A 255 -11.31 0.43 -8.82
N GLN A 256 -11.84 -0.07 -7.70
CA GLN A 256 -11.66 0.55 -6.40
C GLN A 256 -10.47 -0.09 -5.70
N VAL A 257 -9.44 0.69 -5.37
CA VAL A 257 -8.32 0.21 -4.56
C VAL A 257 -8.68 0.36 -3.09
N TYR A 258 -8.51 -0.69 -2.29
CA TYR A 258 -8.75 -0.61 -0.85
C TYR A 258 -7.52 -0.09 -0.11
N ALA A 259 -7.76 0.53 1.04
CA ALA A 259 -6.68 0.80 1.98
C ALA A 259 -6.07 -0.55 2.40
N PRO A 260 -4.73 -0.73 2.39
CA PRO A 260 -4.15 -2.02 2.72
C PRO A 260 -4.44 -2.49 4.15
N VAL A 261 -4.49 -1.55 5.09
CA VAL A 261 -4.81 -1.71 6.51
C VAL A 261 -5.70 -0.54 6.91
N ILE A 262 -6.71 -0.80 7.74
CA ILE A 262 -7.68 0.22 8.18
C ILE A 262 -7.01 1.30 9.05
N ASN A 263 -7.68 2.45 9.12
CA ASN A 263 -7.27 3.60 9.94
C ASN A 263 -7.42 3.36 11.45
N GLU A 264 -7.14 4.39 12.25
CA GLU A 264 -7.17 4.36 13.71
C GLU A 264 -8.52 4.06 14.35
N ASN A 265 -9.64 4.13 13.61
CA ASN A 265 -10.97 3.98 14.20
C ASN A 265 -11.16 2.63 14.90
N LEU A 266 -10.83 1.52 14.24
CA LEU A 266 -11.01 0.19 14.86
C LEU A 266 -10.06 -0.03 16.03
N TYR A 267 -8.91 0.65 16.05
CA TYR A 267 -7.93 0.56 17.14
C TYR A 267 -8.28 1.43 18.36
N THR A 268 -9.22 2.36 18.22
CA THR A 268 -9.60 3.37 19.23
C THR A 268 -11.07 3.29 19.61
N ASN A 269 -11.72 2.14 19.36
CA ASN A 269 -13.16 1.96 19.58
C ASN A 269 -13.98 3.10 18.94
N LEU A 270 -13.77 3.33 17.65
CA LEU A 270 -14.40 4.38 16.85
C LEU A 270 -14.14 5.79 17.40
N TRP A 271 -12.92 6.02 17.88
CA TRP A 271 -12.49 7.30 18.44
C TRP A 271 -13.29 7.75 19.69
N THR A 272 -13.95 6.81 20.38
CA THR A 272 -14.70 7.13 21.62
C THR A 272 -13.83 6.98 22.88
N GLU A 273 -12.78 6.17 22.82
CA GLU A 273 -11.85 5.93 23.93
C GLU A 273 -10.48 5.47 23.41
N ASN A 274 -9.56 5.12 24.32
CA ASN A 274 -8.27 4.50 23.97
C ASN A 274 -7.48 5.25 22.88
N PHE A 275 -7.36 6.58 22.96
CA PHE A 275 -6.72 7.41 21.93
C PHE A 275 -5.25 7.05 21.61
N SER A 276 -4.58 6.23 22.42
CA SER A 276 -3.25 5.66 22.10
C SER A 276 -3.31 4.34 21.32
N GLY A 277 -4.50 3.80 21.07
CA GLY A 277 -4.75 2.45 20.58
C GLY A 277 -4.20 2.17 19.19
N TYR A 278 -4.06 3.20 18.35
CA TYR A 278 -3.50 3.06 17.00
C TYR A 278 -2.10 2.44 16.98
N GLN A 279 -1.33 2.53 18.07
CA GLN A 279 -0.04 1.84 18.17
C GLN A 279 -0.12 0.32 17.88
N ARG A 280 -1.29 -0.30 18.07
CA ARG A 280 -1.52 -1.72 17.80
C ARG A 280 -1.58 -2.06 16.31
N VAL A 281 -1.63 -1.07 15.42
CA VAL A 281 -1.47 -1.30 13.97
C VAL A 281 -0.13 -1.98 13.63
N ILE A 282 0.88 -1.82 14.50
CA ILE A 282 2.16 -2.53 14.39
C ILE A 282 1.94 -4.04 14.45
N GLU A 283 1.07 -4.54 15.33
CA GLU A 283 0.71 -5.97 15.39
C GLU A 283 0.13 -6.41 14.04
N THR A 284 -0.74 -5.59 13.44
CA THR A 284 -1.31 -5.85 12.11
C THR A 284 -0.23 -5.89 11.03
N PHE A 285 0.74 -4.99 11.07
CA PHE A 285 1.85 -5.00 10.10
C PHE A 285 2.73 -6.25 10.24
N GLU A 286 2.95 -6.72 11.46
CA GLU A 286 3.72 -7.95 11.75
C GLU A 286 2.96 -9.20 11.28
N ILE A 287 1.71 -9.37 11.69
CA ILE A 287 0.84 -10.51 11.32
C ILE A 287 0.68 -10.61 9.80
N LEU A 288 0.49 -9.48 9.10
CA LEU A 288 0.31 -9.47 7.64
C LEU A 288 1.63 -9.39 6.87
N GLY A 289 2.76 -9.36 7.59
CA GLY A 289 4.10 -9.37 7.04
C GLY A 289 4.79 -10.73 7.11
N PHE A 290 4.38 -11.62 8.02
CA PHE A 290 4.99 -12.92 8.28
C PHE A 290 3.96 -13.90 8.88
N PRO A 291 4.00 -15.22 8.56
CA PRO A 291 4.97 -15.91 7.70
C PRO A 291 4.70 -15.74 6.20
N LYS A 292 3.53 -15.22 5.82
CA LYS A 292 3.23 -14.85 4.43
C LYS A 292 3.04 -13.34 4.35
N ARG A 293 3.62 -12.69 3.35
CA ARG A 293 3.40 -11.24 3.16
C ARG A 293 2.07 -11.05 2.43
N LEU A 294 1.09 -10.51 3.15
CA LEU A 294 -0.26 -10.30 2.62
C LEU A 294 -0.55 -8.82 2.35
N LYS A 295 0.08 -7.90 3.09
CA LYS A 295 -0.13 -6.46 2.92
C LYS A 295 1.18 -5.66 2.96
N PRO A 296 1.26 -4.51 2.28
CA PRO A 296 2.29 -3.50 2.56
C PRO A 296 2.15 -2.94 3.99
N ILE A 297 3.13 -2.13 4.42
CA ILE A 297 3.00 -1.31 5.62
C ILE A 297 2.22 -0.05 5.22
N SER A 298 1.04 0.15 5.80
CA SER A 298 0.15 1.26 5.45
C SER A 298 -0.24 2.04 6.68
N ILE A 299 0.42 3.18 6.88
CA ILE A 299 0.04 4.16 7.89
C ILE A 299 -1.18 4.92 7.35
N TYR A 300 -2.30 4.79 8.02
CA TYR A 300 -3.58 5.38 7.63
C TYR A 300 -4.25 5.93 8.88
N TYR A 301 -4.55 7.23 8.90
CA TYR A 301 -5.28 7.86 9.99
C TYR A 301 -5.98 9.13 9.52
N HIS A 302 -6.67 9.85 10.41
CA HIS A 302 -7.37 11.10 10.09
C HIS A 302 -6.77 12.32 10.78
N MET A 303 -7.11 13.52 10.31
CA MET A 303 -6.62 14.77 10.91
C MET A 303 -6.94 14.90 12.41
N TYR A 304 -8.08 14.39 12.87
CA TYR A 304 -8.44 14.39 14.29
C TYR A 304 -7.45 13.63 15.18
N SER A 305 -6.59 12.77 14.65
CA SER A 305 -5.51 12.16 15.43
C SER A 305 -4.53 13.18 16.03
N GLY A 306 -4.54 14.43 15.54
CA GLY A 306 -3.83 15.55 16.15
C GLY A 306 -4.48 16.13 17.41
N VAL A 307 -5.66 15.65 17.83
CA VAL A 307 -6.39 16.21 18.98
C VAL A 307 -5.74 15.87 20.31
N TYR A 308 -5.38 14.61 20.56
CA TYR A 308 -4.90 14.17 21.87
C TYR A 308 -3.39 13.95 21.88
N PRO A 309 -2.67 14.34 22.97
CA PRO A 309 -1.26 14.01 23.10
C PRO A 309 -0.96 12.50 23.01
N SER A 310 -1.89 11.66 23.49
CA SER A 310 -1.79 10.20 23.43
C SER A 310 -1.88 9.66 22.00
N SER A 311 -2.73 10.20 21.14
CA SER A 311 -2.83 9.80 19.74
C SER A 311 -1.63 10.26 18.93
N VAL A 312 -1.13 11.49 19.15
CA VAL A 312 0.11 11.97 18.53
C VAL A 312 1.31 11.10 18.93
N LYS A 313 1.40 10.69 20.21
CA LYS A 313 2.43 9.74 20.67
C LYS A 313 2.30 8.37 20.01
N ALA A 314 1.07 7.87 19.79
CA ALA A 314 0.84 6.63 19.07
C ALA A 314 1.31 6.75 17.61
N LEU A 315 0.98 7.85 16.92
CA LEU A 315 1.49 8.12 15.58
C LEU A 315 3.01 8.08 15.55
N HIS A 316 3.70 8.78 16.46
CA HIS A 316 5.16 8.72 16.51
C HIS A 316 5.69 7.30 16.61
N LYS A 317 5.11 6.48 17.49
CA LYS A 317 5.52 5.07 17.64
C LYS A 317 5.34 4.27 16.35
N VAL A 318 4.22 4.46 15.65
CA VAL A 318 3.94 3.79 14.37
C VAL A 318 4.93 4.24 13.29
N TYR A 319 5.11 5.55 13.10
CA TYR A 319 6.06 6.07 12.12
C TYR A 319 7.50 5.65 12.42
N ASP A 320 7.95 5.76 13.68
CA ASP A 320 9.29 5.37 14.09
C ASP A 320 9.53 3.86 13.84
N TRP A 321 8.55 3.00 14.16
CA TRP A 321 8.63 1.57 13.85
C TRP A 321 8.72 1.32 12.34
N SER A 322 7.86 1.97 11.54
CA SER A 322 7.81 1.78 10.08
C SER A 322 9.10 2.25 9.39
N MET A 323 9.68 3.35 9.84
CA MET A 323 10.94 3.90 9.30
C MET A 323 12.17 3.04 9.59
N ASN A 324 12.10 2.20 10.63
CA ASN A 324 13.15 1.24 10.95
C ASN A 324 13.04 -0.07 10.16
N GLN A 325 12.00 -0.24 9.34
CA GLN A 325 11.86 -1.42 8.47
C GLN A 325 12.61 -1.23 7.15
N ALA A 326 13.15 -2.32 6.60
CA ALA A 326 13.61 -2.37 5.22
C ALA A 326 12.39 -2.23 4.29
N SER A 327 12.15 -1.00 3.81
CA SER A 327 10.95 -0.66 3.06
C SER A 327 11.25 0.23 1.85
N THR A 328 10.34 0.22 0.88
CA THR A 328 10.30 1.18 -0.22
C THR A 328 9.13 2.13 -0.02
N PRO A 329 9.36 3.38 0.44
CA PRO A 329 8.31 4.35 0.62
C PRO A 329 7.75 4.84 -0.71
N LEU A 330 6.44 4.76 -0.88
CA LEU A 330 5.71 5.17 -2.08
C LEU A 330 4.61 6.17 -1.74
N TYR A 331 4.32 7.10 -2.66
CA TYR A 331 3.06 7.82 -2.62
C TYR A 331 1.90 6.84 -2.76
N LEU A 332 0.73 7.19 -2.19
CA LEU A 332 -0.42 6.30 -2.28
C LEU A 332 -0.87 6.15 -3.74
N SER A 333 -0.70 7.18 -4.58
CA SER A 333 -0.93 7.06 -6.02
C SER A 333 -0.01 6.06 -6.73
N ASP A 334 1.25 5.96 -6.31
CA ASP A 334 2.21 5.00 -6.87
C ASP A 334 1.78 3.57 -6.51
N PHE A 335 1.31 3.34 -5.28
CA PHE A 335 0.73 2.06 -4.85
C PHE A 335 -0.59 1.75 -5.58
N ALA A 336 -1.54 2.68 -5.61
CA ALA A 336 -2.86 2.47 -6.22
C ALA A 336 -2.74 2.15 -7.72
N ARG A 337 -1.80 2.78 -8.43
CA ARG A 337 -1.53 2.45 -9.84
C ARG A 337 -1.07 1.01 -10.03
N ARG A 338 -0.22 0.49 -9.13
CA ARG A 338 0.22 -0.91 -9.13
C ARG A 338 -0.94 -1.85 -8.82
N ALA A 339 -1.68 -1.56 -7.75
CA ALA A 339 -2.82 -2.37 -7.32
C ALA A 339 -3.85 -2.54 -8.45
N LYS A 340 -4.18 -1.46 -9.18
CA LYS A 340 -5.09 -1.52 -10.33
C LYS A 340 -4.62 -2.46 -11.45
N SER A 341 -3.31 -2.66 -11.59
CA SER A 341 -2.75 -3.55 -12.62
C SER A 341 -2.68 -5.03 -12.19
N LEU A 342 -3.06 -5.36 -10.96
CA LEU A 342 -2.90 -6.70 -10.40
C LEU A 342 -3.63 -7.76 -11.24
N TYR A 343 -4.91 -7.57 -11.51
CA TYR A 343 -5.73 -8.57 -12.21
C TYR A 343 -5.66 -8.48 -13.74
N GLU A 344 -5.02 -7.44 -14.31
CA GLU A 344 -4.66 -7.42 -15.74
C GLU A 344 -3.28 -8.04 -16.02
N THR A 345 -2.53 -8.41 -14.98
CA THR A 345 -1.20 -9.02 -15.15
C THR A 345 -1.33 -10.41 -15.74
N GLY A 346 -0.77 -10.59 -16.94
CA GLY A 346 -0.79 -11.85 -17.67
C GLY A 346 0.40 -12.74 -17.32
N LEU A 347 0.11 -14.03 -17.10
CA LEU A 347 1.09 -15.10 -16.94
C LEU A 347 0.93 -16.08 -18.11
N ALA A 348 2.03 -16.45 -18.77
CA ALA A 348 2.02 -17.41 -19.87
C ALA A 348 3.26 -18.30 -19.84
N LYS A 349 3.15 -19.48 -20.49
CA LYS A 349 4.28 -20.38 -20.76
C LYS A 349 4.82 -20.15 -22.17
N PRO A 350 6.15 -20.07 -22.38
CA PRO A 350 6.72 -20.14 -23.71
C PRO A 350 6.40 -21.47 -24.41
N LEU A 351 6.11 -21.44 -25.71
CA LEU A 351 5.78 -22.66 -26.49
C LEU A 351 6.91 -23.70 -26.55
N ASN A 352 8.15 -23.29 -26.28
CA ASN A 352 9.34 -24.13 -26.38
C ASN A 352 9.85 -24.64 -25.02
N ASN A 353 9.26 -24.21 -23.89
CA ASN A 353 9.68 -24.64 -22.56
C ASN A 353 8.59 -24.39 -21.51
N ASP A 354 8.02 -25.47 -20.98
CA ASP A 354 6.98 -25.41 -19.95
C ASP A 354 7.51 -25.06 -18.55
N ALA A 355 8.83 -25.01 -18.33
CA ALA A 355 9.41 -24.57 -17.06
C ALA A 355 9.47 -23.03 -16.94
N ASP A 356 9.64 -22.33 -18.06
CA ASP A 356 9.84 -20.89 -18.10
C ASP A 356 8.51 -20.12 -18.02
N TRP A 357 8.58 -18.81 -17.79
CA TRP A 357 7.39 -17.96 -17.69
C TRP A 357 7.55 -16.64 -18.44
N LEU A 358 6.48 -16.22 -19.10
CA LEU A 358 6.31 -14.90 -19.71
C LEU A 358 5.32 -14.11 -18.88
N ILE A 359 5.71 -12.92 -18.46
CA ILE A 359 4.94 -12.02 -17.62
C ILE A 359 4.66 -10.76 -18.40
N VAL A 360 3.41 -10.30 -18.39
CA VAL A 360 3.02 -9.01 -18.99
C VAL A 360 2.28 -8.19 -17.93
N SER A 361 2.84 -7.04 -17.55
CA SER A 361 2.18 -6.11 -16.63
C SER A 361 2.50 -4.66 -16.96
N THR A 362 1.50 -3.80 -16.82
CA THR A 362 1.56 -2.34 -17.02
C THR A 362 1.89 -1.59 -15.73
N GLY A 363 1.80 -2.24 -14.57
CA GLY A 363 1.99 -1.58 -13.28
C GLY A 363 2.71 -2.43 -12.23
N ILE A 364 2.56 -3.76 -12.23
CA ILE A 364 3.25 -4.63 -11.27
C ILE A 364 4.76 -4.60 -11.53
N LYS A 365 5.52 -4.40 -10.45
CA LYS A 365 6.98 -4.34 -10.44
C LYS A 365 7.64 -5.43 -9.61
N SER A 366 6.84 -6.29 -8.98
CA SER A 366 7.30 -7.39 -8.14
C SER A 366 6.57 -8.68 -8.48
N LEU A 367 7.29 -9.80 -8.49
CA LEU A 367 6.72 -11.15 -8.51
C LEU A 367 7.26 -11.93 -7.33
N ARG A 368 6.38 -12.63 -6.61
CA ARG A 368 6.77 -13.63 -5.62
C ARG A 368 6.92 -14.99 -6.29
N LEU A 369 8.07 -15.62 -6.07
CA LEU A 369 8.33 -17.03 -6.37
C LEU A 369 8.52 -17.77 -5.05
N SER A 370 7.77 -18.85 -4.84
CA SER A 370 8.03 -19.74 -3.71
C SER A 370 9.35 -20.49 -3.87
N ASP A 371 9.79 -21.13 -2.80
CA ASP A 371 11.00 -21.95 -2.78
C ASP A 371 10.84 -23.27 -3.56
N ALA A 372 9.63 -23.61 -4.03
CA ALA A 372 9.38 -24.76 -4.88
C ALA A 372 9.92 -24.56 -6.32
N PHE A 373 10.15 -23.31 -6.73
CA PHE A 373 10.76 -23.02 -8.02
C PHE A 373 12.26 -23.35 -8.02
N LYS A 374 12.74 -23.84 -9.17
CA LYS A 374 14.18 -24.01 -9.45
C LYS A 374 14.94 -22.68 -9.41
N GLU A 375 16.25 -22.74 -9.61
CA GLU A 375 17.07 -21.53 -9.68
C GLU A 375 16.74 -20.67 -10.90
N LEU A 376 16.70 -19.35 -10.70
CA LEU A 376 16.43 -18.41 -11.78
C LEU A 376 17.75 -18.05 -12.49
N SER A 377 17.75 -18.08 -13.82
CA SER A 377 18.89 -17.62 -14.62
C SER A 377 18.84 -16.10 -14.77
N LEU A 378 19.76 -15.38 -14.13
CA LEU A 378 19.90 -13.93 -14.27
C LEU A 378 20.35 -13.56 -15.69
N ALA A 379 21.26 -14.36 -16.26
CA ALA A 379 21.79 -14.11 -17.60
C ALA A 379 20.71 -14.12 -18.70
N HIS A 380 19.63 -14.88 -18.50
CA HIS A 380 18.59 -15.09 -19.52
C HIS A 380 17.20 -14.58 -19.12
N SER A 381 17.05 -13.99 -17.94
CA SER A 381 15.81 -13.40 -17.46
C SER A 381 15.83 -11.87 -17.59
N ASN A 382 14.67 -11.28 -17.85
CA ASN A 382 14.51 -9.82 -17.94
C ASN A 382 14.05 -9.22 -16.61
N ILE A 383 14.95 -9.24 -15.63
CA ILE A 383 14.73 -8.72 -14.27
C ILE A 383 15.99 -7.98 -13.76
N ALA A 384 15.83 -7.13 -12.74
CA ALA A 384 16.97 -6.48 -12.09
C ALA A 384 17.66 -7.38 -11.04
N GLY A 385 16.91 -8.31 -10.46
CA GLY A 385 17.35 -9.16 -9.36
C GLY A 385 16.16 -9.54 -8.47
N TRP A 386 16.44 -9.92 -7.22
CA TRP A 386 15.41 -10.27 -6.24
C TRP A 386 15.91 -10.08 -4.82
N ASN A 387 14.99 -10.05 -3.86
CA ASN A 387 15.29 -10.22 -2.45
C ASN A 387 14.58 -11.44 -1.89
N THR A 388 15.14 -12.05 -0.85
CA THR A 388 14.43 -13.10 -0.09
C THR A 388 13.49 -12.43 0.91
N GLY A 389 12.27 -12.95 1.02
CA GLY A 389 11.27 -12.51 1.98
C GLY A 389 10.68 -13.69 2.76
N PRO A 390 9.55 -13.48 3.44
CA PRO A 390 9.01 -14.41 4.43
C PRO A 390 8.48 -15.72 3.81
N ASP A 391 8.10 -15.70 2.54
CA ASP A 391 7.42 -16.77 1.80
C ASP A 391 7.98 -16.93 0.37
N GLY A 392 9.27 -16.65 0.19
CA GLY A 392 10.02 -16.91 -1.03
C GLY A 392 10.84 -15.73 -1.55
N ARG A 393 11.14 -15.74 -2.85
CA ARG A 393 11.91 -14.71 -3.55
C ARG A 393 11.00 -13.67 -4.19
N TYR A 394 11.32 -12.40 -4.00
CA TYR A 394 10.61 -11.25 -4.55
C TYR A 394 11.42 -10.64 -5.68
N LEU A 395 11.06 -10.98 -6.91
CA LEU A 395 11.73 -10.52 -8.13
C LEU A 395 11.47 -9.04 -8.40
N ILE A 396 12.45 -8.36 -8.98
CA ILE A 396 12.37 -6.95 -9.35
C ILE A 396 12.19 -6.85 -10.87
N LEU A 397 10.98 -6.51 -11.31
CA LEU A 397 10.66 -6.35 -12.73
C LEU A 397 11.00 -4.95 -13.23
N THR A 398 11.59 -4.88 -14.41
CA THR A 398 12.06 -3.62 -15.01
C THR A 398 11.22 -3.18 -16.20
N ASP A 399 10.61 -4.14 -16.89
CA ASP A 399 9.95 -3.95 -18.18
C ASP A 399 8.48 -4.37 -18.12
N THR A 400 7.68 -3.93 -19.09
CA THR A 400 6.28 -4.34 -19.23
C THR A 400 6.14 -5.82 -19.57
N ARG A 401 7.17 -6.39 -20.21
CA ARG A 401 7.24 -7.81 -20.55
C ARG A 401 8.51 -8.39 -19.96
N SER A 402 8.38 -9.44 -19.17
CA SER A 402 9.52 -10.13 -18.57
C SER A 402 9.48 -11.62 -18.90
N LEU A 403 10.59 -12.14 -19.42
CA LEU A 403 10.84 -13.58 -19.50
C LEU A 403 11.59 -14.00 -18.23
N LEU A 404 11.11 -15.07 -17.60
CA LEU A 404 11.74 -15.73 -16.46
C LEU A 404 12.20 -17.11 -16.92
N LYS A 405 13.52 -17.34 -16.84
CA LYS A 405 14.12 -18.64 -17.18
C LYS A 405 14.64 -19.36 -15.96
N PHE A 406 14.38 -20.65 -15.89
CA PHE A 406 14.77 -21.49 -14.76
C PHE A 406 15.82 -22.51 -15.14
N GLN A 407 16.70 -22.85 -14.20
CA GLN A 407 17.80 -23.80 -14.36
C GLN A 407 18.13 -24.50 -13.04
N ASN A 408 19.01 -25.50 -13.09
CA ASN A 408 19.37 -26.27 -11.89
C ASN A 408 20.59 -25.68 -11.14
N ALA A 409 21.40 -24.85 -11.79
CA ALA A 409 22.63 -24.32 -11.23
C ALA A 409 22.46 -22.89 -10.70
N VAL A 410 23.11 -22.58 -9.57
CA VAL A 410 23.18 -21.23 -9.03
C VAL A 410 24.16 -20.39 -9.86
N GLU A 411 23.73 -19.21 -10.31
CA GLU A 411 24.60 -18.23 -10.95
C GLU A 411 25.22 -17.30 -9.90
N ASN A 412 26.50 -16.96 -10.09
CA ASN A 412 27.20 -15.99 -9.23
C ASN A 412 27.34 -14.62 -9.93
N LEU A 413 26.30 -14.22 -10.66
CA LEU A 413 26.24 -12.90 -11.30
C LEU A 413 25.83 -11.83 -10.29
N PRO A 414 26.33 -10.59 -10.41
CA PRO A 414 25.87 -9.47 -9.61
C PRO A 414 24.43 -9.10 -10.01
N TYR A 415 23.58 -8.88 -9.01
CA TYR A 415 22.18 -8.46 -9.22
C TYR A 415 21.72 -7.46 -8.17
N LEU A 416 20.65 -6.73 -8.48
CA LEU A 416 20.01 -5.85 -7.52
C LEU A 416 19.26 -6.66 -6.48
N LYS A 417 19.75 -6.66 -5.24
CA LYS A 417 19.06 -7.31 -4.14
C LYS A 417 17.89 -6.47 -3.67
N GLN A 418 18.15 -5.20 -3.40
CA GLN A 418 17.14 -4.27 -2.94
C GLN A 418 17.50 -2.81 -3.21
N VAL A 419 16.49 -1.95 -3.33
CA VAL A 419 16.64 -0.49 -3.20
C VAL A 419 15.36 0.11 -2.63
N ASN A 420 15.48 1.12 -1.76
CA ASN A 420 14.34 1.86 -1.21
C ASN A 420 13.79 2.93 -2.20
N GLY A 421 13.53 2.51 -3.44
CA GLY A 421 13.06 3.35 -4.52
C GLY A 421 12.53 2.53 -5.69
N ILE A 422 11.99 3.20 -6.70
CA ILE A 422 11.45 2.59 -7.91
C ILE A 422 12.59 2.42 -8.92
N VAL A 423 12.80 1.19 -9.41
CA VAL A 423 13.73 0.92 -10.51
C VAL A 423 13.04 1.25 -11.83
N GLU A 424 13.42 2.38 -12.43
CA GLU A 424 12.86 2.81 -13.72
C GLU A 424 13.64 2.21 -14.90
N LYS A 425 14.92 1.90 -14.71
CA LYS A 425 15.77 1.24 -15.71
C LYS A 425 16.81 0.37 -15.03
N TRP A 426 17.02 -0.83 -15.59
CA TRP A 426 18.13 -1.70 -15.25
C TRP A 426 18.52 -2.51 -16.49
N GLN A 427 19.72 -2.28 -17.02
CA GLN A 427 20.17 -2.92 -18.26
C GLN A 427 21.61 -3.39 -18.12
N LEU A 428 21.82 -4.71 -18.15
CA LEU A 428 23.14 -5.32 -18.24
C LEU A 428 23.58 -5.37 -19.72
N LYS A 429 24.69 -4.72 -20.04
CA LYS A 429 25.34 -4.73 -21.36
C LYS A 429 26.78 -5.19 -21.21
N GLY A 430 27.07 -6.43 -21.62
CA GLY A 430 28.35 -7.05 -21.32
C GLY A 430 28.52 -7.14 -19.80
N ASN A 431 29.55 -6.47 -19.27
CA ASN A 431 29.86 -6.41 -17.85
C ASN A 431 29.39 -5.11 -17.16
N THR A 432 28.64 -4.25 -17.88
CA THR A 432 28.22 -2.94 -17.39
C THR A 432 26.71 -2.89 -17.15
N ILE A 433 26.31 -2.48 -15.95
CA ILE A 433 24.91 -2.26 -15.56
C ILE A 433 24.60 -0.77 -15.67
N HIS A 434 23.66 -0.40 -16.53
CA HIS A 434 23.09 0.94 -16.58
C HIS A 434 21.79 0.96 -15.77
N PHE A 435 21.70 1.87 -14.79
CA PHE A 435 20.53 1.97 -13.93
C PHE A 435 19.94 3.38 -13.89
N GLN A 436 18.63 3.44 -13.65
CA GLN A 436 17.90 4.64 -13.27
C GLN A 436 16.94 4.29 -12.13
N ILE A 437 17.07 4.99 -11.01
CA ILE A 437 16.29 4.74 -9.79
C ILE A 437 15.67 6.04 -9.34
N LYS A 438 14.36 6.02 -9.07
CA LYS A 438 13.64 7.14 -8.47
C LYS A 438 13.34 6.82 -7.01
N SER A 439 13.95 7.55 -6.08
CA SER A 439 13.60 7.44 -4.65
C SER A 439 12.98 8.73 -4.16
N HIS A 440 11.94 8.57 -3.33
CA HIS A 440 11.29 9.68 -2.65
C HIS A 440 11.92 9.99 -1.29
N VAL A 441 12.94 9.21 -0.87
CA VAL A 441 13.70 9.38 0.37
C VAL A 441 15.20 9.35 0.10
N ALA A 442 16.03 9.45 1.13
CA ALA A 442 17.46 9.16 1.01
C ALA A 442 17.64 7.72 0.47
N MET A 443 18.35 7.58 -0.65
CA MET A 443 18.46 6.31 -1.35
C MET A 443 19.50 5.39 -0.71
N SER A 444 19.16 4.11 -0.65
CA SER A 444 20.02 2.99 -0.27
C SER A 444 19.74 1.83 -1.21
N MET A 445 20.75 1.46 -1.99
CA MET A 445 20.75 0.36 -2.95
C MET A 445 21.77 -0.69 -2.51
N GLU A 446 21.42 -1.97 -2.62
CA GLU A 446 22.29 -3.10 -2.31
C GLU A 446 22.34 -4.08 -3.49
N LEU A 447 23.55 -4.44 -3.91
CA LEU A 447 23.81 -5.51 -4.86
C LEU A 447 24.34 -6.74 -4.12
N GLU A 448 23.77 -7.90 -4.44
CA GLU A 448 24.33 -9.19 -4.07
C GLU A 448 25.38 -9.61 -5.10
N ASN A 449 26.42 -10.34 -4.69
CA ASN A 449 27.57 -10.73 -5.53
C ASN A 449 28.27 -9.53 -6.22
N GLY A 450 28.11 -8.34 -5.66
CA GLY A 450 28.55 -7.08 -6.26
C GLY A 450 29.93 -6.60 -5.82
N SER A 451 30.70 -7.38 -5.05
CA SER A 451 31.99 -6.94 -4.47
C SER A 451 32.97 -6.37 -5.51
N GLU A 452 33.00 -6.99 -6.69
CA GLU A 452 33.82 -6.62 -7.85
C GLU A 452 33.16 -5.58 -8.78
N CYS A 453 32.02 -5.01 -8.37
CA CYS A 453 31.38 -3.91 -9.08
C CYS A 453 31.96 -2.56 -8.67
N ARG A 454 32.19 -1.71 -9.69
CA ARG A 454 32.72 -0.35 -9.56
C ARG A 454 31.80 0.63 -10.27
N LEU A 455 31.44 1.70 -9.57
CA LEU A 455 30.71 2.82 -10.15
C LEU A 455 31.61 3.58 -11.12
N LEU A 456 31.26 3.56 -12.41
CA LEU A 456 31.96 4.28 -13.47
C LEU A 456 31.48 5.72 -13.55
N LYS A 457 30.15 5.89 -13.60
CA LYS A 457 29.48 7.18 -13.77
C LYS A 457 28.23 7.24 -12.92
N SER A 458 27.91 8.43 -12.45
CA SER A 458 26.65 8.73 -11.79
C SER A 458 26.36 10.22 -11.88
N ASN A 459 25.09 10.59 -11.96
CA ASN A 459 24.68 12.00 -11.89
C ASN A 459 24.88 12.61 -10.49
N VAL A 460 25.12 11.78 -9.48
CA VAL A 460 25.46 12.19 -8.11
C VAL A 460 26.63 11.40 -7.53
N LYS A 461 27.30 11.94 -6.51
CA LYS A 461 28.36 11.22 -5.78
C LYS A 461 27.74 10.23 -4.78
N LEU A 462 27.62 8.96 -5.19
CA LEU A 462 27.15 7.89 -4.32
C LEU A 462 28.23 7.47 -3.30
N ILE A 463 27.83 7.16 -2.08
CA ILE A 463 28.71 6.64 -1.04
C ILE A 463 28.70 5.11 -1.13
N LYS A 464 29.87 4.51 -1.39
CA LYS A 464 30.06 3.07 -1.45
C LYS A 464 30.35 2.51 -0.06
N SER A 465 29.71 1.40 0.29
CA SER A 465 30.07 0.55 1.43
C SER A 465 30.06 -0.92 1.03
N LEU A 466 30.94 -1.73 1.60
CA LEU A 466 31.00 -3.17 1.37
C LEU A 466 30.76 -3.89 2.70
N SER A 467 29.79 -4.80 2.73
CA SER A 467 29.53 -5.62 3.92
C SER A 467 30.60 -6.71 4.07
N ARG A 468 30.72 -7.28 5.27
CA ARG A 468 31.57 -8.46 5.52
C ARG A 468 31.14 -9.70 4.72
N THR A 469 29.88 -9.74 4.28
CA THR A 469 29.31 -10.84 3.49
C THR A 469 29.49 -10.64 1.97
N GLY A 470 30.14 -9.55 1.54
CA GLY A 470 30.39 -9.27 0.13
C GLY A 470 29.29 -8.47 -0.58
N ALA A 471 28.22 -8.08 0.14
CA ALA A 471 27.17 -7.24 -0.40
C ALA A 471 27.67 -5.80 -0.58
N LEU A 472 27.48 -5.26 -1.79
CA LEU A 472 27.90 -3.90 -2.15
C LEU A 472 26.71 -2.96 -2.01
N SER A 473 26.84 -1.92 -1.20
CA SER A 473 25.79 -0.91 -1.05
C SER A 473 26.23 0.46 -1.56
N TYR A 474 25.28 1.19 -2.11
CA TYR A 474 25.40 2.59 -2.49
C TYR A 474 24.31 3.41 -1.81
N THR A 475 24.70 4.52 -1.19
CA THR A 475 23.76 5.42 -0.53
C THR A 475 23.88 6.85 -1.03
N TYR A 476 22.79 7.60 -0.90
CA TYR A 476 22.73 9.03 -1.17
C TYR A 476 21.70 9.73 -0.27
N SER A 477 22.05 10.87 0.30
CA SER A 477 21.32 11.47 1.42
C SER A 477 20.04 12.25 1.07
N LYS A 478 19.73 12.44 -0.21
CA LYS A 478 18.57 13.24 -0.66
C LYS A 478 17.71 12.47 -1.64
N PRO A 479 16.39 12.67 -1.68
CA PRO A 479 15.51 12.09 -2.69
C PRO A 479 15.82 12.59 -4.10
N GLY A 480 15.41 11.85 -5.12
CA GLY A 480 15.59 12.22 -6.51
C GLY A 480 15.64 11.05 -7.48
N ILE A 481 16.10 11.35 -8.69
CA ILE A 481 16.37 10.37 -9.74
C ILE A 481 17.89 10.18 -9.83
N TYR A 482 18.35 8.95 -9.67
CA TYR A 482 19.76 8.58 -9.75
C TYR A 482 19.99 7.77 -11.00
N ILE A 483 20.94 8.19 -11.81
CA ILE A 483 21.32 7.56 -13.06
C ILE A 483 22.80 7.23 -12.96
N GLY A 484 23.17 6.00 -13.24
CA GLY A 484 24.57 5.60 -13.18
C GLY A 484 24.90 4.33 -13.95
N GLU A 485 26.19 4.02 -13.94
CA GLU A 485 26.81 2.90 -14.64
C GLU A 485 27.75 2.16 -13.67
N LEU A 486 27.52 0.86 -13.49
CA LEU A 486 28.38 -0.03 -12.71
C LEU A 486 29.10 -1.00 -13.64
N GLU A 487 30.42 -1.05 -13.59
CA GLU A 487 31.22 -2.10 -14.23
C GLU A 487 31.48 -3.20 -13.22
N CYS A 488 31.05 -4.43 -13.52
CA CYS A 488 31.20 -5.58 -12.64
C CYS A 488 32.10 -6.64 -13.26
N LYS A 489 33.11 -7.09 -12.53
CA LYS A 489 33.90 -8.25 -12.95
C LYS A 489 33.30 -9.51 -12.34
N TYR A 490 33.02 -10.50 -13.18
CA TYR A 490 32.61 -11.83 -12.76
C TYR A 490 33.24 -12.85 -13.70
N ALA A 491 33.55 -14.04 -13.18
CA ALA A 491 34.08 -15.10 -14.02
C ALA A 491 32.99 -15.55 -14.99
N SER A 492 33.17 -15.30 -16.29
CA SER A 492 32.40 -15.99 -17.33
C SER A 492 32.82 -17.46 -17.29
N ARG A 493 31.93 -18.33 -16.80
CA ARG A 493 32.10 -19.77 -16.97
C ARG A 493 31.56 -20.22 -18.31
#